data_AF-A0AAJ0B0A3-F1
#
_entry.id   AF-A0AAJ0B0A3-F1
#
_cell.length_a   1.000
_cell.length_b   1.000
_cell.length_c   1.000
_cell.angle_alpha   90.00
_cell.angle_beta   90.00
_cell.angle_gamma   90.00
#
_symmetry.space_group_name_H-M   'P 1'
#
loop_
_entity.id
_entity.type
_entity.pdbx_description
1 polymer ?
#
loop_
_entity_poly.entity_id
_entity_poly.type
_entity_poly.pdbx_seq_one_letter_code
_entity_poly.pdbx_strand_id
1 'polypeptide(L)'
;MTESSSEKQNHPTHHPPSPSSTHKLSSSVSYRESVKRVIMILSVLTLATLALSSLALPAPVVPAPSGVRKVSTIPAFNVTGFTASAVVLSHRVYYRFNVTFCPELPHIECFALGTTLSESLSSTPLTKCGRSPIDSSADPEGNTKDPSAPPDPDVAFQWTRHDQTAASGGDGGESSVASLLIVRTLDDGVIDQAQYLVPSNHTENVGEGRFRHEVYGGPEDFSIPAFRYEVA
;
A
#
# COMPACT_ATOMS: atom_id res chain seq x y z
N MET A 1 -60.44 -9.32 -8.06
CA MET A 1 -60.07 -8.53 -9.26
C MET A 1 -58.60 -8.79 -9.51
N THR A 2 -58.34 -9.83 -10.31
CA THR A 2 -57.73 -9.79 -11.67
C THR A 2 -56.19 -9.72 -11.58
N GLU A 3 -55.52 -10.88 -11.58
CA GLU A 3 -54.92 -11.51 -12.78
C GLU A 3 -53.95 -10.59 -13.54
N SER A 4 -52.67 -10.97 -13.59
CA SER A 4 -52.00 -11.17 -14.88
C SER A 4 -50.67 -11.92 -14.72
N SER A 5 -50.69 -13.14 -15.25
CA SER A 5 -49.52 -13.96 -15.58
C SER A 5 -48.93 -13.44 -16.91
N SER A 6 -47.61 -13.45 -17.06
CA SER A 6 -46.98 -13.31 -18.38
C SER A 6 -45.77 -14.22 -18.51
N GLU A 7 -46.13 -15.40 -19.00
CA GLU A 7 -45.36 -16.40 -19.71
C GLU A 7 -44.56 -15.78 -20.87
N LYS A 8 -43.25 -16.07 -20.97
CA LYS A 8 -42.46 -15.75 -22.16
C LYS A 8 -41.83 -17.01 -22.73
N GLN A 9 -42.26 -17.29 -23.97
CA GLN A 9 -41.91 -18.39 -24.86
C GLN A 9 -40.41 -18.55 -25.10
N ASN A 10 -39.96 -19.80 -24.97
CA ASN A 10 -38.71 -20.31 -25.54
C ASN A 10 -38.91 -20.58 -27.04
N HIS A 11 -37.98 -20.10 -27.86
CA HIS A 11 -37.91 -20.40 -29.29
C HIS A 11 -36.68 -21.28 -29.57
N PRO A 12 -36.85 -22.54 -30.02
CA PRO A 12 -35.73 -23.36 -30.46
C PRO A 12 -35.34 -22.99 -31.89
N THR A 13 -34.09 -22.56 -32.09
CA THR A 13 -33.56 -22.26 -33.41
C THR A 13 -32.93 -23.52 -34.01
N HIS A 14 -33.53 -24.01 -35.10
CA HIS A 14 -33.01 -25.11 -35.92
C HIS A 14 -31.75 -24.67 -36.68
N HIS A 15 -30.64 -25.36 -36.48
CA HIS A 15 -29.46 -25.27 -37.34
C HIS A 15 -29.54 -26.30 -38.49
N PRO A 16 -29.24 -25.90 -39.73
CA PRO A 16 -29.18 -26.81 -40.88
C PRO A 16 -27.89 -27.66 -40.90
N PRO A 17 -27.92 -28.85 -41.53
CA PRO A 17 -26.77 -29.73 -41.65
C PRO A 17 -25.72 -29.18 -42.62
N SER A 18 -24.46 -29.24 -42.21
CA SER A 18 -23.30 -28.84 -43.03
C SER A 18 -22.97 -29.89 -44.10
N PRO A 19 -22.64 -29.47 -45.33
CA PRO A 19 -22.25 -30.38 -46.40
C PRO A 19 -20.81 -30.86 -46.22
N SER A 20 -20.66 -32.18 -46.37
CA SER A 20 -19.43 -32.91 -46.58
C SER A 20 -18.76 -32.50 -47.89
N SER A 21 -17.51 -32.02 -47.81
CA SER A 21 -16.63 -31.85 -48.95
C SER A 21 -15.21 -32.30 -48.60
N THR A 22 -14.93 -33.55 -48.95
CA THR A 22 -13.60 -34.12 -49.07
C THR A 22 -12.87 -33.52 -50.27
N HIS A 23 -11.84 -32.71 -50.03
CA HIS A 23 -10.78 -32.49 -51.02
C HIS A 23 -9.41 -32.61 -50.35
N LYS A 24 -8.71 -33.69 -50.71
CA LYS A 24 -7.28 -33.90 -50.47
C LYS A 24 -6.50 -32.77 -51.15
N LEU A 25 -5.73 -32.01 -50.38
CA LEU A 25 -4.60 -31.24 -50.88
C LEU A 25 -3.36 -31.60 -50.07
N SER A 26 -2.61 -32.52 -50.65
CA SER A 26 -1.30 -32.98 -50.21
C SER A 26 -0.25 -31.93 -50.56
N SER A 27 -0.10 -30.90 -49.72
CA SER A 27 1.06 -29.98 -49.78
C SER A 27 1.36 -29.27 -48.45
N SER A 28 0.62 -29.55 -47.37
CA SER A 28 0.69 -28.81 -46.09
C SER A 28 1.69 -29.36 -45.06
N VAL A 29 2.34 -30.49 -45.33
CA VAL A 29 3.24 -31.14 -44.36
C VAL A 29 4.56 -30.36 -44.19
N SER A 30 5.08 -29.75 -45.27
CA SER A 30 6.37 -29.04 -45.23
C SER A 30 6.31 -27.67 -44.52
N TYR A 31 5.14 -27.02 -44.50
CA TYR A 31 5.00 -25.68 -43.90
C TYR A 31 4.73 -25.76 -42.39
N ARG A 32 3.98 -26.77 -41.93
CA ARG A 32 3.65 -26.92 -40.50
C ARG A 32 4.86 -27.28 -39.63
N GLU A 33 5.85 -28.00 -40.14
CA GLU A 33 7.09 -28.24 -39.40
C GLU A 33 8.00 -27.01 -39.34
N SER A 34 8.06 -26.22 -40.41
CA SER A 34 8.87 -25.00 -40.46
C SER A 34 8.33 -23.92 -39.49
N VAL A 35 7.01 -23.76 -39.41
CA VAL A 35 6.38 -22.81 -38.47
C VAL A 35 6.56 -23.24 -37.01
N LYS A 36 6.51 -24.55 -36.71
CA LYS A 36 6.78 -25.05 -35.35
C LYS A 36 8.20 -24.76 -34.89
N ARG A 37 9.20 -24.89 -35.77
CA ARG A 37 10.60 -24.59 -35.44
C ARG A 37 10.82 -23.09 -35.21
N VAL A 38 10.21 -22.22 -36.01
CA VAL A 38 10.30 -20.76 -35.83
C VAL A 38 9.62 -20.31 -34.53
N ILE A 39 8.42 -20.83 -34.21
CA ILE A 39 7.72 -20.52 -32.95
C ILE A 39 8.50 -21.03 -31.73
N MET A 40 9.13 -22.21 -31.81
CA MET A 40 9.94 -22.76 -30.72
C MET A 40 11.23 -21.94 -30.49
N ILE A 41 11.89 -21.46 -31.55
CA ILE A 41 13.08 -20.61 -31.42
C ILE A 41 12.72 -19.23 -30.85
N LEU A 42 11.60 -18.63 -31.28
CA LEU A 42 11.11 -17.36 -30.73
C LEU A 42 10.72 -17.47 -29.25
N SER A 43 10.09 -18.59 -28.85
CA SER A 43 9.72 -18.80 -27.44
C SER A 43 10.94 -19.02 -26.53
N VAL A 44 11.97 -19.74 -26.99
CA VAL A 44 13.23 -19.90 -26.25
C VAL A 44 14.01 -18.57 -26.16
N LEU A 45 14.03 -17.75 -27.21
CA LEU A 45 14.67 -16.43 -27.16
C LEU A 45 13.94 -15.47 -26.19
N THR A 46 12.60 -15.48 -26.17
CA THR A 46 11.83 -14.65 -25.21
C THR A 46 12.00 -15.09 -23.77
N LEU A 47 12.13 -16.41 -23.50
CA LEU A 47 12.41 -16.89 -22.15
C LEU A 47 13.84 -16.54 -21.68
N ALA A 48 14.82 -16.48 -22.58
CA ALA A 48 16.18 -16.12 -22.23
C ALA A 48 16.35 -14.62 -21.91
N THR A 49 15.53 -13.74 -22.50
CA THR A 49 15.57 -12.29 -22.21
C THR A 49 14.83 -11.88 -20.94
N LEU A 50 13.98 -12.74 -20.37
CA LEU A 50 13.26 -12.47 -19.12
C LEU A 50 14.04 -12.85 -17.86
N ALA A 51 15.22 -13.48 -17.99
CA ALA A 51 16.02 -13.93 -16.86
C ALA A 51 17.06 -12.89 -16.35
N LEU A 52 17.20 -11.72 -16.99
CA LEU A 52 18.24 -10.74 -16.64
C LEU A 52 17.76 -9.46 -15.93
N SER A 53 16.47 -9.31 -15.63
CA SER A 53 15.94 -8.01 -15.15
C SER A 53 15.55 -7.92 -13.68
N SER A 54 15.91 -8.92 -12.86
CA SER A 54 15.57 -8.92 -11.43
C SER A 54 16.81 -8.94 -10.52
N LEU A 55 17.82 -8.14 -10.83
CA LEU A 55 18.70 -7.61 -9.79
C LEU A 55 17.90 -6.56 -9.02
N ALA A 56 16.94 -7.01 -8.22
CA ALA A 56 16.46 -6.21 -7.11
C ALA A 56 17.69 -6.01 -6.22
N LEU A 57 18.31 -4.83 -6.30
CA LEU A 57 19.32 -4.46 -5.32
C LEU A 57 18.68 -4.71 -3.96
N PRO A 58 19.36 -5.40 -3.02
CA PRO A 58 18.87 -5.49 -1.66
C PRO A 58 18.57 -4.05 -1.24
N ALA A 59 17.31 -3.79 -0.88
CA ALA A 59 16.92 -2.50 -0.34
C ALA A 59 17.97 -2.14 0.72
N PRO A 60 18.57 -0.94 0.66
CA PRO A 60 19.60 -0.57 1.62
C PRO A 60 18.99 -0.79 3.00
N VAL A 61 19.49 -1.82 3.69
CA VAL A 61 19.20 -2.03 5.10
C VAL A 61 19.86 -0.83 5.73
N VAL A 62 19.09 0.23 5.98
CA VAL A 62 19.53 1.40 6.72
C VAL A 62 20.00 0.81 8.05
N PRO A 63 21.33 0.74 8.30
CA PRO A 63 21.81 0.24 9.56
C PRO A 63 21.18 1.14 10.62
N ALA A 64 20.60 0.55 11.67
CA ALA A 64 20.14 1.34 12.80
C ALA A 64 21.31 2.28 13.16
N PRO A 65 21.12 3.61 13.12
CA PRO A 65 22.22 4.55 13.29
C PRO A 65 22.98 4.18 14.56
N SER A 66 24.24 3.78 14.38
CA SER A 66 25.13 3.41 15.46
C SER A 66 25.23 4.61 16.40
N GLY A 67 24.75 4.45 17.64
CA GLY A 67 24.68 5.53 18.63
C GLY A 67 23.29 5.79 19.21
N VAL A 68 22.21 5.23 18.67
CA VAL A 68 20.87 5.44 19.24
C VAL A 68 20.62 4.51 20.43
N ARG A 69 20.48 5.08 21.64
CA ARG A 69 20.17 4.35 22.86
C ARG A 69 18.74 4.62 23.30
N LYS A 70 17.97 3.56 23.58
CA LYS A 70 16.67 3.67 24.26
C LYS A 70 16.88 4.17 25.68
N VAL A 71 16.29 5.29 26.04
CA VAL A 71 16.48 5.96 27.32
C VAL A 71 15.33 5.69 28.27
N SER A 72 14.09 5.88 27.80
CA SER A 72 12.91 5.76 28.65
C SER A 72 11.64 5.40 27.87
N THR A 73 10.64 4.90 28.59
CA THR A 73 9.25 4.83 28.12
C THR A 73 8.60 6.19 28.34
N ILE A 74 7.81 6.64 27.38
CA ILE A 74 7.06 7.91 27.44
C ILE A 74 5.56 7.63 27.28
N PRO A 75 4.66 8.62 27.48
CA PRO A 75 3.25 8.45 27.17
C PRO A 75 3.03 7.96 25.73
N ALA A 76 2.03 7.08 25.57
CA ALA A 76 1.68 6.52 24.27
C ALA A 76 1.26 7.61 23.28
N PHE A 77 1.56 7.39 22.00
CA PHE A 77 1.09 8.26 20.94
C PHE A 77 -0.36 7.86 20.62
N ASN A 78 -1.27 8.82 20.70
CA ASN A 78 -2.66 8.59 20.33
C ASN A 78 -2.84 8.93 18.85
N VAL A 79 -3.21 7.93 18.06
CA VAL A 79 -3.56 8.07 16.66
C VAL A 79 -5.07 8.13 16.55
N THR A 80 -5.59 9.08 15.79
CA THR A 80 -7.02 9.20 15.51
C THR A 80 -7.32 9.39 14.02
N GLY A 81 -8.46 8.87 13.59
CA GLY A 81 -8.92 8.95 12.19
C GLY A 81 -7.94 8.30 11.21
N PHE A 82 -7.29 7.20 11.60
CA PHE A 82 -6.33 6.52 10.74
C PHE A 82 -7.01 5.86 9.55
N THR A 83 -6.58 6.25 8.35
CA THR A 83 -7.04 5.70 7.08
C THR A 83 -5.86 5.44 6.15
N ALA A 84 -5.89 4.29 5.48
CA ALA A 84 -4.95 3.95 4.43
C ALA A 84 -5.69 3.19 3.32
N SER A 85 -5.54 3.63 2.08
CA SER A 85 -6.23 3.02 0.94
C SER A 85 -5.46 3.20 -0.36
N ALA A 86 -5.48 2.16 -1.20
CA ALA A 86 -5.12 2.25 -2.60
C ALA A 86 -6.31 2.80 -3.41
N VAL A 87 -6.08 3.86 -4.17
CA VAL A 87 -7.11 4.55 -4.94
C VAL A 87 -7.21 3.93 -6.33
N VAL A 88 -8.30 3.18 -6.49
CA VAL A 88 -8.73 2.51 -7.72
C VAL A 88 -8.56 3.37 -8.96
N LEU A 89 -7.97 2.81 -10.01
CA LEU A 89 -7.74 3.41 -11.33
C LEU A 89 -6.80 4.63 -11.35
N SER A 90 -6.25 5.03 -10.20
CA SER A 90 -5.34 6.17 -10.14
C SER A 90 -3.89 5.76 -9.89
N HIS A 91 -3.64 4.50 -9.55
CA HIS A 91 -2.32 4.01 -9.15
C HIS A 91 -1.73 4.80 -7.99
N ARG A 92 -2.58 5.29 -7.08
CA ARG A 92 -2.18 6.07 -5.91
C ARG A 92 -2.51 5.32 -4.64
N VAL A 93 -1.77 5.62 -3.58
CA VAL A 93 -2.11 5.24 -2.21
C VAL A 93 -2.12 6.50 -1.38
N TYR A 94 -3.02 6.56 -0.40
CA TYR A 94 -2.98 7.63 0.59
C TYR A 94 -2.97 7.06 1.99
N TYR A 95 -2.37 7.85 2.89
CA TYR A 95 -2.31 7.63 4.32
C TYR A 95 -2.71 8.93 4.99
N ARG A 96 -3.65 8.89 5.91
CA ARG A 96 -4.10 10.07 6.65
C ARG A 96 -4.46 9.70 8.08
N PHE A 97 -3.98 10.49 9.03
CA PHE A 97 -4.34 10.39 10.43
C PHE A 97 -3.93 11.64 11.20
N ASN A 98 -4.43 11.78 12.42
CA ASN A 98 -3.95 12.73 13.39
C ASN A 98 -3.16 12.03 14.49
N VAL A 99 -2.13 12.68 15.01
CA VAL A 99 -1.38 12.19 16.17
C VAL A 99 -1.36 13.22 17.29
N THR A 100 -1.60 12.74 18.51
CA THR A 100 -1.55 13.50 19.75
C THR A 100 -0.61 12.82 20.73
N PHE A 101 0.40 13.55 21.22
CA PHE A 101 1.40 13.02 22.16
C PHE A 101 1.04 13.24 23.63
N CYS A 102 0.33 14.33 23.91
CA CYS A 102 -0.19 14.70 25.21
C CYS A 102 -1.60 15.28 25.02
N PRO A 103 -2.58 15.00 25.89
CA PRO A 103 -3.96 15.50 25.74
C PRO A 103 -4.07 17.03 25.69
N GLU A 104 -3.09 17.74 26.25
CA GLU A 104 -3.05 19.20 26.32
C GLU A 104 -2.45 19.85 25.07
N LEU A 105 -1.83 19.07 24.18
CA LEU A 105 -1.20 19.57 22.96
C LEU A 105 -2.13 19.43 21.75
N PRO A 106 -2.03 20.35 20.77
CA PRO A 106 -2.79 20.23 19.53
C PRO A 106 -2.38 18.96 18.77
N HIS A 107 -3.33 18.41 18.04
CA HIS A 107 -3.08 17.27 17.17
C HIS A 107 -2.27 17.69 15.94
N ILE A 108 -1.49 16.76 15.39
CA ILE A 108 -0.69 16.96 14.19
C ILE A 108 -1.25 16.08 13.08
N GLU A 109 -1.52 16.68 11.92
CA GLU A 109 -2.08 15.96 10.77
C GLU A 109 -0.94 15.36 9.95
N CYS A 110 -0.95 14.04 9.84
CA CYS A 110 -0.02 13.28 9.03
C CYS A 110 -0.74 12.84 7.75
N PHE A 111 -0.17 13.21 6.60
CA PHE A 111 -0.69 12.85 5.29
C PHE A 111 0.45 12.46 4.34
N ALA A 112 0.24 11.39 3.58
CA ALA A 112 1.09 11.06 2.44
C ALA A 112 0.25 10.58 1.26
N LEU A 113 0.67 10.97 0.06
CA LEU A 113 0.16 10.44 -1.20
C LEU A 113 1.33 9.80 -1.95
N GLY A 114 1.23 8.50 -2.20
CA GLY A 114 2.21 7.73 -2.94
C GLY A 114 1.64 7.20 -4.25
N THR A 115 2.51 6.58 -5.05
CA THR A 115 2.14 5.84 -6.26
C THR A 115 2.35 4.35 -6.04
N THR A 116 1.38 3.53 -6.44
CA THR A 116 1.44 2.06 -6.35
C THR A 116 1.18 1.45 -7.73
N LEU A 117 1.89 0.37 -8.05
CA LEU A 117 1.67 -0.35 -9.31
C LEU A 117 0.53 -1.37 -9.22
N SER A 118 0.09 -1.77 -8.02
CA SER A 118 -0.68 -2.99 -7.83
C SER A 118 -2.04 -2.84 -7.12
N GLU A 119 -2.68 -1.66 -7.14
CA GLU A 119 -3.91 -1.37 -6.37
C GLU A 119 -3.82 -1.86 -4.91
N SER A 120 -2.60 -1.88 -4.38
CA SER A 120 -2.24 -2.37 -3.05
C SER A 120 -1.53 -1.25 -2.30
N LEU A 121 -1.63 -1.26 -0.97
CA LEU A 121 -0.89 -0.34 -0.11
C LEU A 121 0.61 -0.54 -0.32
N SER A 122 1.36 0.54 -0.55
CA SER A 122 2.79 0.50 -0.78
C SER A 122 3.55 1.17 0.35
N SER A 123 4.78 0.74 0.64
CA SER A 123 5.61 1.42 1.63
C SER A 123 5.80 2.89 1.26
N THR A 124 5.77 3.78 2.25
CA THR A 124 6.11 5.19 2.10
C THR A 124 7.52 5.44 2.64
N PRO A 125 8.25 6.43 2.10
CA PRO A 125 9.42 6.94 2.80
C PRO A 125 8.99 7.65 4.09
N LEU A 126 9.96 7.93 4.98
CA LEU A 126 9.74 8.76 6.14
C LEU A 126 9.24 10.14 5.70
N THR A 127 7.97 10.45 5.98
CA THR A 127 7.24 11.60 5.47
C THR A 127 6.92 12.55 6.61
N LYS A 128 7.26 13.83 6.48
CA LYS A 128 6.96 14.85 7.49
C LYS A 128 5.45 15.10 7.59
N CYS A 129 4.96 15.22 8.81
CA CYS A 129 3.59 15.63 9.11
C CYS A 129 3.47 17.16 9.11
N GLY A 130 2.28 17.68 8.81
CA GLY A 130 1.99 19.11 8.81
C GLY A 130 1.05 19.51 9.95
N ARG A 131 0.96 20.81 10.24
CA ARG A 131 -0.22 21.33 10.94
C ARG A 131 -1.36 21.41 9.93
N SER A 132 -2.57 21.05 10.38
CA SER A 132 -3.75 21.18 9.53
C SER A 132 -3.91 22.63 9.08
N PRO A 133 -4.11 22.91 7.79
CA PRO A 133 -4.30 24.28 7.29
C PRO A 133 -5.51 25.00 7.90
N ILE A 134 -6.44 24.26 8.51
CA ILE A 134 -7.72 24.78 8.97
C ILE A 134 -7.57 25.78 10.14
N ASP A 135 -6.52 25.66 10.95
CA ASP A 135 -6.19 26.63 12.01
C ASP A 135 -5.17 27.68 11.56
N SER A 136 -4.61 27.51 10.36
CA SER A 136 -3.79 28.53 9.73
C SER A 136 -4.73 29.45 8.97
N SER A 137 -5.39 30.36 9.69
CA SER A 137 -6.09 31.49 9.09
C SER A 137 -5.15 32.10 8.06
N ALA A 138 -5.46 31.86 6.79
CA ALA A 138 -4.66 32.28 5.68
C ALA A 138 -4.62 33.80 5.69
N ASP A 139 -3.55 34.37 6.23
CA ASP A 139 -3.08 35.67 5.77
C ASP A 139 -2.36 35.40 4.45
N PRO A 140 -2.96 35.76 3.29
CA PRO A 140 -2.31 35.65 1.99
C PRO A 140 -1.13 36.63 1.84
N GLU A 141 -0.92 37.52 2.81
CA GLU A 141 0.21 38.42 2.89
C GLU A 141 1.25 37.84 3.84
N GLY A 142 2.25 37.17 3.26
CA GLY A 142 3.35 36.59 4.00
C GLY A 142 4.04 37.59 4.92
N ASN A 143 4.55 37.05 6.04
CA ASN A 143 5.35 37.71 7.09
C ASN A 143 4.57 38.31 8.25
N THR A 144 4.15 37.47 9.20
CA THR A 144 4.71 37.53 10.55
C THR A 144 4.56 36.15 11.18
N LYS A 145 5.53 35.24 10.98
CA LYS A 145 5.62 34.04 11.83
C LYS A 145 5.94 34.58 13.22
N ASP A 146 4.95 34.60 14.12
CA ASP A 146 5.12 35.13 15.47
C ASP A 146 6.37 34.47 16.10
N PRO A 147 7.46 35.22 16.34
CA PRO A 147 8.69 34.65 16.87
C PRO A 147 8.52 34.14 18.31
N SER A 148 7.39 34.43 18.96
CA SER A 148 7.04 33.89 20.28
C SER A 148 6.32 32.54 20.22
N ALA A 149 5.86 32.09 19.05
CA ALA A 149 5.27 30.77 18.90
C ALA A 149 6.36 29.70 19.08
N PRO A 150 6.14 28.68 19.94
CA PRO A 150 7.09 27.59 20.10
C PRO A 150 7.36 26.90 18.76
N PRO A 151 8.61 26.45 18.50
CA PRO A 151 8.94 25.78 17.26
C PRO A 151 8.03 24.56 17.06
N ASP A 152 7.57 24.38 15.82
CA ASP A 152 6.70 23.26 15.48
C ASP A 152 7.46 21.95 15.74
N PRO A 153 6.85 20.98 16.45
CA PRO A 153 7.50 19.69 16.67
C PRO A 153 7.77 19.03 15.32
N ASP A 154 9.01 18.58 15.09
CA ASP A 154 9.37 17.90 13.85
C ASP A 154 8.90 16.45 13.92
N VAL A 155 7.72 16.21 13.33
CA VAL A 155 7.06 14.90 13.34
C VAL A 155 7.07 14.32 11.94
N ALA A 156 7.40 13.05 11.84
CA ALA A 156 7.34 12.29 10.60
C ALA A 156 6.76 10.89 10.84
N PHE A 157 6.26 10.28 9.77
CA PHE A 157 5.76 8.91 9.81
C PHE A 157 6.23 8.09 8.62
N GLN A 158 6.21 6.78 8.78
CA GLN A 158 6.52 5.82 7.73
C GLN A 158 5.54 4.65 7.78
N TRP A 159 4.94 4.32 6.64
CA TRP A 159 4.23 3.07 6.44
C TRP A 159 5.14 2.08 5.74
N THR A 160 5.33 0.89 6.31
CA THR A 160 6.18 -0.15 5.71
C THR A 160 5.36 -1.41 5.50
N ARG A 161 5.18 -1.83 4.25
CA ARG A 161 4.61 -3.15 3.92
C ARG A 161 5.67 -4.23 4.16
N HIS A 162 5.26 -5.36 4.73
CA HIS A 162 6.11 -6.54 4.89
C HIS A 162 5.72 -7.60 3.86
N ASP A 163 6.70 -8.17 3.17
CA ASP A 163 6.46 -9.26 2.22
C ASP A 163 6.07 -10.53 2.98
N GLN A 164 4.83 -11.00 2.79
CA GLN A 164 4.31 -12.22 3.43
C GLN A 164 5.07 -13.50 3.01
N THR A 165 5.91 -13.44 1.98
CA THR A 165 6.58 -14.60 1.39
C THR A 165 7.64 -15.26 2.27
N ALA A 166 7.99 -14.70 3.44
CA ALA A 166 9.03 -15.24 4.32
C ALA A 166 8.56 -15.78 5.68
N ALA A 167 7.28 -15.60 6.06
CA ALA A 167 6.82 -15.87 7.43
C ALA A 167 6.07 -17.21 7.62
N SER A 168 6.23 -18.18 6.70
CA SER A 168 5.50 -19.46 6.76
C SER A 168 6.13 -20.52 7.67
N GLY A 169 7.05 -20.15 8.55
CA GLY A 169 7.81 -21.12 9.36
C GLY A 169 8.10 -20.65 10.77
N GLY A 170 7.12 -20.75 11.66
CA GLY A 170 7.41 -20.83 13.10
C GLY A 170 6.50 -19.99 13.99
N ASP A 171 5.72 -20.71 14.78
CA ASP A 171 5.34 -20.35 16.15
C ASP A 171 4.33 -19.20 16.34
N GLY A 172 3.05 -19.46 16.03
CA GLY A 172 1.86 -18.90 16.71
C GLY A 172 1.68 -17.38 16.84
N GLY A 173 2.63 -16.57 16.37
CA GLY A 173 2.60 -15.12 16.43
C GLY A 173 1.66 -14.56 15.38
N GLU A 174 0.88 -13.57 15.76
CA GLU A 174 0.02 -12.83 14.86
C GLU A 174 0.88 -12.22 13.73
N SER A 175 0.67 -12.70 12.50
CA SER A 175 1.46 -12.27 11.35
C SER A 175 1.17 -10.80 11.04
N SER A 176 2.16 -9.93 11.19
CA SER A 176 2.06 -8.54 10.78
C SER A 176 2.35 -8.40 9.29
N VAL A 177 1.52 -7.63 8.59
CA VAL A 177 1.61 -7.41 7.13
C VAL A 177 2.14 -6.03 6.77
N ALA A 178 2.13 -5.12 7.73
CA ALA A 178 2.69 -3.78 7.60
C ALA A 178 3.04 -3.22 8.98
N SER A 179 3.74 -2.10 9.02
CA SER A 179 3.95 -1.33 10.25
C SER A 179 3.78 0.16 9.99
N LEU A 180 3.21 0.87 10.97
CA LEU A 180 3.19 2.33 11.05
C LEU A 180 4.23 2.77 12.08
N LEU A 181 5.24 3.49 11.62
CA LEU A 181 6.26 4.12 12.44
C LEU A 181 5.96 5.62 12.54
N ILE A 182 5.92 6.17 13.75
CA ILE A 182 5.81 7.60 14.01
C ILE A 182 7.04 8.05 14.79
N VAL A 183 7.66 9.13 14.33
CA VAL A 183 8.88 9.72 14.88
C VAL A 183 8.63 11.18 15.19
N ARG A 184 8.99 11.61 16.41
CA ARG A 184 9.02 13.01 16.82
C ARG A 184 10.44 13.37 17.25
N THR A 185 11.07 14.29 16.52
CA THR A 185 12.35 14.88 16.92
C THR A 185 12.08 16.07 17.84
N LEU A 186 12.67 16.04 19.03
CA LEU A 186 12.50 17.12 20.02
C LEU A 186 13.62 18.15 19.92
N ASP A 187 14.87 17.67 19.89
CA ASP A 187 16.10 18.46 19.89
C ASP A 187 17.21 17.68 19.16
N ASP A 188 18.39 18.28 19.02
CA ASP A 188 19.58 17.65 18.44
C ASP A 188 19.96 16.37 19.21
N GLY A 189 19.50 15.24 18.68
CA GLY A 189 19.80 13.91 19.20
C GLY A 189 18.71 13.28 20.07
N VAL A 190 17.59 13.95 20.36
CA VAL A 190 16.48 13.36 21.13
C VAL A 190 15.30 13.03 20.22
N ILE A 191 14.97 11.74 20.16
CA ILE A 191 13.93 11.20 19.28
C ILE A 191 12.92 10.40 20.11
N ASP A 192 11.65 10.72 19.97
CA ASP A 192 10.56 9.90 20.45
C ASP A 192 9.99 9.06 19.29
N GLN A 193 9.80 7.77 19.52
CA GLN A 193 9.37 6.83 18.49
C GLN A 193 8.26 5.91 19.00
N ALA A 194 7.25 5.70 18.17
CA ALA A 194 6.20 4.71 18.38
C ALA A 194 6.04 3.86 17.12
N GLN A 195 5.82 2.56 17.28
CA GLN A 195 5.62 1.64 16.16
C GLN A 195 4.40 0.76 16.41
N TYR A 196 3.46 0.80 15.46
CA TYR A 196 2.30 -0.07 15.42
C TYR A 196 2.51 -1.15 14.35
N LEU A 197 2.51 -2.40 14.78
CA LEU A 197 2.51 -3.55 13.87
C LEU A 197 1.08 -3.82 13.45
N VAL A 198 0.82 -3.76 12.14
CA VAL A 198 -0.50 -3.95 11.55
C VAL A 198 -0.75 -5.45 11.40
N PRO A 199 -1.73 -6.01 12.13
CA PRO A 199 -2.12 -7.40 11.98
C PRO A 199 -2.63 -7.71 10.57
N SER A 200 -2.49 -8.96 10.12
CA SER A 200 -2.95 -9.38 8.79
C SER A 200 -4.46 -9.21 8.57
N ASN A 201 -5.27 -9.29 9.62
CA ASN A 201 -6.72 -9.08 9.55
C ASN A 201 -7.12 -7.59 9.49
N HIS A 202 -6.18 -6.66 9.64
CA HIS A 202 -6.45 -5.21 9.52
C HIS A 202 -6.20 -4.67 8.11
N THR A 203 -5.83 -5.54 7.16
CA THR A 203 -5.77 -5.20 5.74
C THR A 203 -6.74 -6.08 4.97
N GLU A 204 -7.59 -5.47 4.17
CA GLU A 204 -8.59 -6.19 3.39
C GLU A 204 -8.60 -5.71 1.94
N ASN A 205 -9.11 -6.56 1.07
CA ASN A 205 -9.36 -6.21 -0.32
C ASN A 205 -10.84 -5.89 -0.48
N VAL A 206 -11.15 -4.67 -0.89
CA VAL A 206 -12.52 -4.20 -1.12
C VAL A 206 -12.75 -3.94 -2.61
N GLY A 207 -14.00 -3.94 -3.04
CA GLY A 207 -14.39 -3.78 -4.45
C GLY A 207 -14.41 -5.09 -5.25
N GLU A 208 -14.88 -5.01 -6.49
CA GLU A 208 -15.09 -6.17 -7.36
C GLU A 208 -14.36 -6.05 -8.71
N GLY A 209 -13.92 -7.19 -9.24
CA GLY A 209 -13.26 -7.27 -10.54
C GLY A 209 -12.05 -6.33 -10.64
N ARG A 210 -12.10 -5.39 -11.59
CA ARG A 210 -11.04 -4.40 -11.83
C ARG A 210 -10.99 -3.26 -10.79
N PHE A 211 -11.97 -3.17 -9.90
CA PHE A 211 -12.04 -2.14 -8.86
C PHE A 211 -11.58 -2.67 -7.51
N ARG A 212 -11.09 -3.92 -7.46
CA ARG A 212 -10.53 -4.51 -6.25
C ARG A 212 -9.26 -3.76 -5.86
N HIS A 213 -9.19 -3.30 -4.61
CA HIS A 213 -8.06 -2.58 -4.06
C HIS A 213 -7.90 -2.89 -2.57
N GLU A 214 -6.69 -2.69 -2.07
CA GLU A 214 -6.39 -2.91 -0.65
C GLU A 214 -6.64 -1.66 0.20
N VAL A 215 -7.23 -1.87 1.37
CA VAL A 215 -7.48 -0.84 2.37
C VAL A 215 -7.10 -1.34 3.75
N TYR A 216 -6.81 -0.40 4.64
CA TYR A 216 -6.75 -0.68 6.07
C TYR A 216 -8.17 -0.73 6.64
N GLY A 217 -8.53 -1.85 7.26
CA GLY A 217 -9.82 -2.11 7.90
C GLY A 217 -9.74 -2.29 9.42
N GLY A 218 -8.61 -1.93 10.04
CA GLY A 218 -8.44 -1.94 11.50
C GLY A 218 -9.10 -0.75 12.20
N PRO A 219 -8.87 -0.56 13.52
CA PRO A 219 -9.40 0.59 14.25
C PRO A 219 -8.84 1.91 13.71
N GLU A 220 -9.71 2.92 13.60
CA GLU A 220 -9.35 4.29 13.21
C GLU A 220 -8.63 5.03 14.34
N ASP A 221 -8.98 4.71 15.58
CA ASP A 221 -8.44 5.33 16.80
C ASP A 221 -7.72 4.29 17.66
N PHE A 222 -6.45 4.54 17.97
CA PHE A 222 -5.64 3.63 18.79
C PHE A 222 -4.44 4.33 19.43
N SER A 223 -3.92 3.73 20.51
CA SER A 223 -2.73 4.22 21.21
C SER A 223 -1.53 3.31 20.94
N ILE A 224 -0.38 3.91 20.60
CA ILE A 224 0.86 3.19 20.32
C ILE A 224 1.85 3.44 21.46
N PRO A 225 2.35 2.39 22.13
CA PRO A 225 3.44 2.54 23.10
C PRO A 225 4.64 3.25 22.46
N ALA A 226 5.18 4.23 23.16
CA ALA A 226 6.23 5.09 22.65
C ALA A 226 7.46 5.10 23.57
N PHE A 227 8.61 5.33 22.98
CA PHE A 227 9.90 5.31 23.66
C PHE A 227 10.75 6.49 23.24
N ARG A 228 11.52 7.02 24.19
CA ARG A 228 12.54 8.02 23.93
C ARG A 228 13.88 7.37 23.65
N TYR A 229 14.57 7.92 22.67
CA TYR A 229 15.90 7.58 22.25
C TYR A 229 16.79 8.81 22.25
N GLU A 230 18.06 8.61 22.59
CA GLU A 230 19.10 9.63 22.52
C GLU A 230 20.22 9.15 21.60
N VAL A 231 20.71 10.04 20.74
CA VAL A 231 21.92 9.85 19.94
C VAL A 231 23.12 10.11 20.85
N ALA A 232 23.88 9.06 21.14
CA ALA A 232 25.10 9.11 21.94
C ALA A 232 26.27 9.78 21.22
#